data_AF-A0A956BXE4-F1
#
_entry.id   AF-A0A956BXE4-F1
#
_cell.length_a   1.000
_cell.length_b   1.000
_cell.length_c   1.000
_cell.angle_alpha   90.00
_cell.angle_beta   90.00
_cell.angle_gamma   90.00
#
_symmetry.space_group_name_H-M   'P 1'
#
loop_
_entity.id
_entity.type
_entity.pdbx_description
1 polymer ?
#
loop_
_entity_poly.entity_id
_entity_poly.type
_entity_poly.pdbx_seq_one_letter_code
_entity_poly.pdbx_strand_id
1 'polypeptide(L)'
;MQSDDDHFHDECGVFGVFGIEEAANLTYLGLHALQHRGQESAGIVTSQGEQLYAHRALGLVQDIFRAATIERLPGASAIGHV
;
A
#
# COMPACT_ATOMS: atom_id res chain seq x y z
N MET A 1 7.08 -20.78 34.59
CA MET A 1 5.66 -20.78 34.20
C MET A 1 5.60 -20.06 32.86
N GLN A 2 5.44 -20.81 31.77
CA GLN A 2 5.11 -20.34 30.42
C GLN A 2 3.73 -19.64 30.47
N SER A 3 3.28 -18.74 29.59
CA SER A 3 3.83 -17.97 28.46
C SER A 3 2.63 -17.13 27.96
N ASP A 4 2.65 -15.82 28.15
CA ASP A 4 1.62 -14.88 27.66
C ASP A 4 2.41 -13.73 27.00
N ASP A 5 2.33 -13.34 25.73
CA ASP A 5 1.37 -13.51 24.63
C ASP A 5 2.13 -13.78 23.32
N ASP A 6 1.80 -14.85 22.61
CA ASP A 6 2.23 -15.12 21.22
C ASP A 6 1.14 -14.63 20.25
N HIS A 7 0.77 -13.35 20.35
CA HIS A 7 -0.18 -12.72 19.42
C HIS A 7 0.58 -12.16 18.21
N PHE A 8 0.02 -12.36 17.00
CA PHE A 8 0.45 -11.60 15.82
C PHE A 8 0.29 -10.11 16.15
N HIS A 9 1.40 -9.39 16.32
CA HIS A 9 1.36 -7.93 16.35
C HIS A 9 1.08 -7.48 14.92
N ASP A 10 -0.19 -7.23 14.61
CA ASP A 10 -0.64 -6.57 13.37
C ASP A 10 -0.13 -5.11 13.37
N GLU A 11 1.16 -4.96 13.13
CA GLU A 11 1.82 -3.67 12.97
C GLU A 11 1.72 -3.27 11.51
N CYS A 12 1.04 -2.15 11.23
CA CYS A 12 0.85 -1.68 9.86
C CYS A 12 2.14 -1.61 9.04
N GLY A 13 2.05 -1.87 7.73
CA GLY A 13 3.17 -1.86 6.81
C GLY A 13 3.17 -0.61 5.93
N VAL A 14 4.34 0.02 5.73
CA VAL A 14 4.49 1.16 4.81
C VAL A 14 5.48 0.82 3.71
N PHE A 15 5.18 1.25 2.48
CA PHE A 15 6.07 1.10 1.33
C PHE A 15 6.16 2.42 0.54
N GLY A 16 7.33 2.73 -0.02
CA GLY A 16 7.54 3.97 -0.76
C GLY A 16 8.45 3.79 -1.97
N VAL A 17 8.15 4.53 -3.03
CA VAL A 17 8.88 4.54 -4.30
C VAL A 17 9.10 5.98 -4.73
N PHE A 18 10.28 6.29 -5.25
CA PHE A 18 10.64 7.63 -5.72
C PHE A 18 11.47 7.56 -7.00
N GLY A 19 11.15 8.43 -7.96
CA GLY A 19 11.88 8.57 -9.22
C GLY A 19 11.60 7.49 -10.27
N ILE A 20 10.48 6.78 -10.18
CA ILE A 20 10.10 5.70 -11.12
C ILE A 20 8.70 5.95 -11.65
N GLU A 21 8.53 6.06 -12.96
CA GLU A 21 7.26 6.43 -13.62
C GLU A 21 6.07 5.54 -13.23
N GLU A 22 6.32 4.27 -12.92
CA GLU A 22 5.33 3.28 -12.49
C GLU A 22 5.26 3.10 -10.96
N ALA A 23 5.49 4.17 -10.19
CA ALA A 23 5.61 4.12 -8.72
C ALA A 23 4.39 3.46 -8.03
N ALA A 24 3.18 3.65 -8.58
CA ALA A 24 1.95 3.04 -8.07
C ALA A 24 1.98 1.50 -8.13
N ASN A 25 2.41 0.94 -9.26
CA ASN A 25 2.50 -0.51 -9.46
C ASN A 25 3.51 -1.13 -8.51
N LEU A 26 4.68 -0.51 -8.36
CA LEU A 26 5.72 -0.99 -7.44
C LEU A 26 5.26 -0.90 -5.98
N THR A 27 4.54 0.18 -5.63
CA THR A 27 3.96 0.32 -4.30
C THR A 27 2.91 -0.74 -4.02
N TYR A 28 2.02 -1.02 -4.98
CA TYR A 28 1.06 -2.11 -4.89
C TYR A 28 1.73 -3.46 -4.64
N LEU A 29 2.77 -3.80 -5.39
CA LEU A 29 3.51 -5.06 -5.21
C LEU A 29 4.19 -5.12 -3.84
N GLY A 30 4.77 -4.02 -3.38
CA GLY A 30 5.35 -3.90 -2.03
C GLY A 30 4.31 -4.11 -0.93
N LEU A 31 3.15 -3.45 -1.03
CA LEU A 31 2.05 -3.63 -0.08
C LEU A 31 1.48 -5.04 -0.12
N HIS A 32 1.38 -5.67 -1.29
CA HIS A 32 0.94 -7.04 -1.41
C HIS A 32 1.90 -8.00 -0.67
N ALA A 33 3.21 -7.76 -0.75
CA ALA A 33 4.20 -8.51 0.04
C ALA A 33 4.05 -8.25 1.56
N LEU A 34 3.62 -7.05 1.95
CA LEU A 34 3.37 -6.65 3.33
C LEU A 34 1.95 -7.00 3.83
N GLN A 35 1.08 -7.65 3.04
CA GLN A 35 -0.32 -7.89 3.40
C GLN A 35 -0.51 -8.64 4.74
N HIS A 36 0.47 -9.43 5.15
CA HIS A 36 0.47 -10.14 6.43
C HIS A 36 0.59 -9.21 7.66
N ARG A 37 0.82 -7.91 7.45
CA ARG A 37 0.95 -6.88 8.48
C ARG A 37 -0.34 -6.07 8.73
N GLY A 38 -1.34 -6.24 7.88
CA GLY A 38 -2.63 -5.55 7.99
C GLY A 38 -3.58 -6.05 6.90
N GLN A 39 -4.78 -6.49 7.28
CA GLN A 39 -5.77 -7.09 6.37
C GLN A 39 -7.08 -6.32 6.27
N GLU A 40 -7.21 -5.23 7.03
CA GLU A 40 -8.47 -4.49 7.15
C GLU A 40 -8.65 -3.42 6.08
N SER A 41 -7.55 -2.78 5.66
CA SER A 41 -7.58 -1.68 4.69
C SER A 41 -6.23 -1.52 4.01
N ALA A 42 -6.22 -0.81 2.88
CA ALA A 42 -4.98 -0.36 2.27
C ALA A 42 -5.17 0.98 1.55
N GLY A 43 -4.08 1.71 1.39
CA GLY A 43 -4.06 3.00 0.70
C GLY A 43 -2.78 3.22 -0.09
N ILE A 44 -2.89 3.83 -1.26
CA ILE A 44 -1.76 4.34 -2.05
C ILE A 44 -2.02 5.81 -2.38
N VAL A 45 -0.98 6.62 -2.21
CA VAL A 45 -0.93 8.01 -2.67
C VAL A 45 0.25 8.17 -3.62
N THR A 46 0.04 8.81 -4.77
CA THR A 46 1.08 9.09 -5.77
C THR A 46 1.20 10.58 -6.03
N SER A 47 2.34 10.98 -6.59
CA SER A 47 2.59 12.36 -7.00
C SER A 47 3.44 12.47 -8.26
N GLN A 48 3.13 13.51 -9.04
CA GLN A 48 3.95 14.02 -10.15
C GLN A 48 4.70 15.32 -9.77
N GLY A 49 4.76 15.67 -8.49
CA GLY A 49 5.43 16.86 -7.98
C GLY A 49 4.51 18.05 -7.72
N GLU A 50 3.39 18.17 -8.44
CA GLU A 50 2.44 19.28 -8.27
C GLU A 50 1.12 18.87 -7.59
N GLN A 51 0.69 17.63 -7.79
CA GLN A 51 -0.59 17.11 -7.30
C GLN A 51 -0.42 15.75 -6.64
N LEU A 52 -1.34 15.45 -5.72
CA LEU A 52 -1.45 14.14 -5.06
C LEU A 52 -2.68 13.42 -5.58
N TYR A 53 -2.52 12.14 -5.93
CA TYR A 53 -3.60 11.23 -6.30
C TYR A 53 -3.69 10.15 -5.23
N ALA A 54 -4.87 9.90 -4.68
CA ALA A 54 -5.04 8.99 -3.56
C ALA A 54 -6.17 8.00 -3.81
N HIS A 55 -5.94 6.75 -3.42
CA HIS A 55 -6.99 5.74 -3.33
C HIS A 55 -6.80 4.91 -2.06
N ARG A 56 -7.89 4.73 -1.31
CA ARG A 56 -7.93 3.91 -0.10
C ARG A 56 -9.29 3.25 0.04
N ALA A 57 -9.31 2.02 0.52
CA ALA A 57 -10.54 1.28 0.79
C ALA A 57 -10.31 0.20 1.85
N LEU A 58 -11.39 -0.38 2.35
CA LEU A 58 -11.35 -1.56 3.20
C LEU A 58 -11.11 -2.82 2.34
N GLY A 59 -10.46 -3.81 2.92
CA GLY A 59 -10.17 -5.11 2.30
C GLY A 59 -8.70 -5.31 1.95
N LEU A 60 -8.44 -6.38 1.20
CA LEU A 60 -7.09 -6.79 0.81
C LEU A 60 -6.54 -5.91 -0.32
N VAL A 61 -5.22 -5.73 -0.36
CA VAL A 61 -4.47 -4.95 -1.37
C VAL A 61 -4.88 -5.35 -2.79
N GLN A 62 -4.97 -6.66 -3.07
CA GLN A 62 -5.37 -7.19 -4.38
C GLN A 62 -6.80 -6.83 -4.80
N ASP A 63 -7.70 -6.64 -3.84
CA ASP A 63 -9.10 -6.31 -4.08
C ASP A 63 -9.31 -4.80 -4.25
N ILE A 64 -8.48 -3.99 -3.61
CA ILE A 64 -8.50 -2.53 -3.65
C ILE A 64 -7.86 -2.01 -4.95
N PHE A 65 -6.68 -2.53 -5.31
CA PHE A 65 -5.85 -1.99 -6.38
C PHE A 65 -5.90 -2.84 -7.66
N ARG A 66 -7.07 -2.85 -8.31
CA ARG A 66 -7.20 -3.38 -9.69
C ARG A 66 -6.56 -2.44 -10.70
N ALA A 67 -6.34 -2.91 -11.93
CA ALA A 67 -5.74 -2.12 -13.02
C ALA A 67 -6.39 -0.72 -13.18
N ALA A 68 -7.72 -0.66 -13.24
CA ALA A 68 -8.47 0.59 -13.35
C ALA A 68 -8.27 1.55 -12.15
N THR A 69 -7.90 1.04 -10.97
CA THR A 69 -7.56 1.87 -9.80
C THR A 69 -6.14 2.42 -9.92
N ILE A 70 -5.19 1.58 -10.31
CA ILE A 70 -3.80 2.00 -10.49
C ILE A 70 -3.65 3.03 -11.61
N GLU A 71 -4.42 2.90 -12.71
CA GLU A 71 -4.45 3.89 -13.80
C GLU A 71 -4.85 5.30 -13.32
N ARG A 72 -5.57 5.42 -12.20
CA ARG A 72 -5.96 6.71 -11.59
C ARG A 72 -4.92 7.24 -10.59
N LEU A 73 -3.79 6.55 -10.42
CA LEU A 73 -2.70 6.89 -9.50
C LEU A 73 -1.41 7.16 -10.28
N PRO A 74 -1.37 8.19 -11.14
CA PRO A 74 -0.18 8.47 -11.94
C PRO A 74 0.94 9.10 -11.10
N GLY A 75 2.18 8.93 -11.56
CA GLY A 75 3.32 9.73 -11.12
C GLY A 75 4.53 8.92 -10.67
N ALA A 76 5.66 9.63 -10.60
CA ALA A 76 6.97 9.03 -10.37
C ALA A 76 7.29 8.78 -8.88
N SER A 77 6.40 9.17 -7.98
CA SER A 77 6.55 8.98 -6.53
C SER A 77 5.28 8.39 -5.95
N ALA A 78 5.41 7.47 -5.01
CA ALA A 78 4.29 6.83 -4.34
C ALA A 78 4.63 6.43 -2.91
N ILE A 79 3.64 6.50 -2.03
CA ILE A 79 3.66 5.88 -0.71
C ILE A 79 2.39 5.04 -0.52
N GLY A 80 2.48 3.99 0.26
CA GLY A 80 1.37 3.12 0.56
C GLY A 80 1.39 2.57 1.97
N HIS A 81 0.22 2.17 2.45
CA HIS A 81 0.00 1.61 3.78
C HIS A 81 -0.93 0.38 3.70
N VAL A 82 -0.65 -0.64 4.51
CA VAL A 82 -1.53 -1.77 4.86
C VAL A 82 -1.74 -1.81 6.37
#